data_AF-A0A699QG77-F1
#
_entry.id   AF-A0A699QG77-F1
#
_cell.length_a   1.000
_cell.length_b   1.000
_cell.length_c   1.000
_cell.angle_alpha   90.00
_cell.angle_beta   90.00
_cell.angle_gamma   90.00
#
_symmetry.space_group_name_H-M   'P 1'
#
loop_
_entity.id
_entity.type
_entity.pdbx_description
1 polymer ?
#
loop_
_entity_poly.entity_id
_entity_poly.type
_entity_poly.pdbx_seq_one_letter_code
_entity_poly.pdbx_strand_id
1 'polypeptide(L)'
;MNAQELAERLMGLFRSKGLKPTHMLDMRQMNSSLLSKLNPKERDLLATAIENLVDRQFVEVSEWMNQTSLVLTQAGYDYAYPLDEEETITRIGQSILRQFEKAQARAGHGLPLRMLDGNLFDKLNPKERGLVPTAIQRLVEEGLMIEREGSLSVLVLTEAGYDKLY
;
A
#
# COMPACT_ATOMS: atom_id res chain seq x y z
N MET A 1 3.24 19.36 20.05
CA MET A 1 3.12 19.07 18.61
C MET A 1 3.04 20.39 17.85
N ASN A 2 3.67 20.51 16.67
CA ASN A 2 3.55 21.70 15.80
C ASN A 2 2.66 21.42 14.56
N ALA A 3 2.39 22.45 13.75
CA ALA A 3 1.53 22.31 12.57
C ALA A 3 2.08 21.32 11.53
N GLN A 4 3.41 21.23 11.36
CA GLN A 4 4.03 20.27 10.44
C GLN A 4 3.84 18.83 10.94
N GLU A 5 4.03 18.57 12.23
CA GLU A 5 3.81 17.25 12.84
C GLU A 5 2.34 16.83 12.74
N LEU A 6 1.40 17.78 12.86
CA LEU A 6 -0.02 17.53 12.66
C LEU A 6 -0.35 17.21 11.19
N ALA A 7 0.25 17.93 10.24
CA ALA A 7 0.15 17.66 8.81
C ALA A 7 0.66 16.24 8.47
N GLU A 8 1.78 15.83 9.06
CA GLU A 8 2.29 14.46 8.91
C GLU A 8 1.36 13.40 9.49
N ARG A 9 0.69 13.70 10.61
CA ARG A 9 -0.34 12.80 11.18
C ARG A 9 -1.56 12.69 10.27
N LEU A 10 -1.99 13.78 9.64
CA LEU A 10 -3.05 13.75 8.62
C LEU A 10 -2.64 12.86 7.44
N MET A 11 -1.42 13.02 6.91
CA MET A 11 -0.88 12.11 5.88
C MET A 11 -0.81 10.65 6.35
N GLY A 12 -0.54 10.44 7.64
CA GLY A 12 -0.63 9.13 8.29
C GLY A 12 -2.02 8.50 8.24
N LEU A 13 -3.09 9.30 8.26
CA LEU A 13 -4.46 8.78 8.12
C LEU A 13 -4.72 8.26 6.71
N PHE A 14 -4.24 8.95 5.67
CA PHE A 14 -4.28 8.45 4.29
C PHE A 14 -3.52 7.13 4.16
N ARG A 15 -2.31 7.04 4.74
CA ARG A 15 -1.48 5.82 4.75
C ARG A 15 -2.16 4.64 5.44
N SER A 16 -2.62 4.83 6.67
CA SER A 16 -3.23 3.76 7.47
C SER A 16 -4.53 3.23 6.88
N LYS A 17 -5.24 4.04 6.08
CA LYS A 17 -6.46 3.63 5.38
C LYS A 17 -6.21 3.14 3.95
N GLY A 18 -4.96 3.16 3.46
CA GLY A 18 -4.64 2.78 2.10
C GLY A 18 -5.33 3.65 1.05
N LEU A 19 -5.52 4.95 1.34
CA LEU A 19 -6.21 5.87 0.42
C LEU A 19 -5.36 6.13 -0.83
N LYS A 20 -6.05 6.25 -1.97
CA LYS A 20 -5.50 6.49 -3.31
C LYS A 20 -5.83 7.92 -3.78
N PRO A 21 -5.29 8.41 -4.91
CA PRO A 21 -5.72 9.68 -5.47
C PRO A 21 -7.25 9.74 -5.58
N THR A 22 -7.81 10.93 -5.39
CA THR A 22 -9.25 11.23 -5.34
C THR A 22 -10.02 10.64 -4.16
N HIS A 23 -9.41 9.79 -3.32
CA HIS A 23 -10.05 9.34 -2.09
C HIS A 23 -10.14 10.48 -1.07
N MET A 24 -11.23 10.47 -0.32
CA MET A 24 -11.53 11.48 0.68
C MET A 24 -11.25 10.99 2.10
N LEU A 25 -10.74 11.90 2.92
CA LEU A 25 -10.69 11.78 4.36
C LEU A 25 -11.66 12.81 4.95
N ASP A 26 -12.80 12.34 5.44
CA ASP A 26 -13.86 13.21 5.98
C ASP A 26 -13.61 13.61 7.44
N MET A 27 -14.31 14.64 7.92
CA MET A 27 -14.21 15.11 9.31
C MET A 27 -14.53 14.05 10.36
N ARG A 28 -15.42 13.09 10.08
CA ARG A 28 -15.76 12.02 11.03
C ARG A 28 -14.59 11.05 11.18
N GLN A 29 -13.94 10.70 10.09
CA GLN A 29 -12.75 9.85 10.05
C GLN A 29 -11.56 10.54 10.71
N MET A 30 -11.34 11.83 10.41
CA MET A 30 -10.32 12.63 11.08
C MET A 30 -10.59 12.73 12.59
N ASN A 31 -11.85 12.96 12.98
CA ASN A 31 -12.21 13.11 14.40
C ASN A 31 -12.03 11.82 15.20
N SER A 32 -12.53 10.71 14.68
CA SER A 32 -12.40 9.40 15.33
C SER A 32 -10.95 8.92 15.44
N SER A 33 -10.10 9.27 14.47
CA SER A 33 -8.72 8.75 14.42
C SER A 33 -7.70 9.69 15.08
N LEU A 34 -7.87 11.01 14.93
CA LEU A 34 -6.88 12.03 15.27
C LEU A 34 -7.47 13.18 16.12
N LEU A 35 -8.50 13.89 15.66
CA LEU A 35 -8.90 15.19 16.25
C LEU A 35 -9.45 15.06 17.68
N SER A 36 -10.10 13.94 18.01
CA SER A 36 -10.56 13.64 19.37
C SER A 36 -9.44 13.53 20.40
N LYS A 37 -8.21 13.25 19.95
CA LYS A 37 -7.03 13.07 20.79
C LYS A 37 -6.20 14.35 20.95
N LEU A 38 -6.54 15.40 20.20
CA LEU A 38 -5.84 16.68 20.24
C LEU A 38 -6.29 17.53 21.42
N ASN A 39 -5.33 18.15 22.11
CA ASN A 39 -5.65 19.19 23.10
C ASN A 39 -6.07 20.50 22.42
N PRO A 40 -6.64 21.49 23.14
CA PRO A 40 -7.12 22.73 22.53
C PRO A 40 -6.05 23.47 21.69
N LYS A 41 -4.81 23.59 22.20
CA LYS A 41 -3.73 24.26 21.47
C LYS A 41 -3.35 23.54 20.18
N GLU A 42 -3.44 22.22 20.15
CA GLU A 42 -3.16 21.42 18.95
C GLU A 42 -4.30 21.51 17.93
N ARG A 43 -5.54 21.70 18.39
CA ARG A 43 -6.68 21.94 17.50
C ARG A 43 -6.57 23.29 16.80
N ASP A 44 -6.05 24.31 17.47
CA ASP A 44 -5.79 25.62 16.89
C ASP A 44 -4.79 25.55 15.71
N LEU A 45 -3.94 24.52 15.67
CA LEU A 45 -2.98 24.29 14.58
C LEU A 45 -3.59 23.58 13.36
N LEU A 46 -4.84 23.09 13.43
CA LEU A 46 -5.42 22.25 12.38
C LEU A 46 -5.56 23.00 11.06
N ALA A 47 -6.04 24.25 11.10
CA ALA A 47 -6.20 25.07 9.90
C ALA A 47 -4.84 25.25 9.20
N THR A 48 -3.81 25.67 9.94
CA THR A 48 -2.45 25.83 9.42
C THR A 48 -1.86 24.51 8.91
N ALA A 49 -2.13 23.39 9.58
CA ALA A 49 -1.66 22.07 9.12
C ALA A 49 -2.31 21.66 7.79
N ILE A 50 -3.61 21.95 7.61
CA ILE A 50 -4.33 21.69 6.35
C ILE A 50 -3.81 22.62 5.25
N GLU A 51 -3.67 23.92 5.54
CA GLU A 51 -3.10 24.91 4.61
C GLU A 51 -1.72 24.46 4.12
N ASN A 52 -0.83 24.02 5.02
CA ASN A 52 0.48 23.51 4.63
C ASN A 52 0.42 22.30 3.67
N LEU A 53 -0.59 21.43 3.80
CA LEU A 53 -0.78 20.29 2.90
C LEU A 53 -1.34 20.72 1.54
N VAL A 54 -2.23 21.70 1.53
CA VAL A 54 -2.78 22.30 0.30
C VAL A 54 -1.70 23.06 -0.47
N ASP A 55 -0.87 23.84 0.22
CA ASP A 55 0.23 24.60 -0.39
C ASP A 55 1.26 23.67 -1.05
N ARG A 56 1.49 22.49 -0.46
CA ARG A 56 2.33 21.43 -1.05
C ARG A 56 1.61 20.60 -2.11
N GLN A 57 0.36 20.93 -2.41
CA GLN A 57 -0.50 20.22 -3.35
C GLN A 57 -0.70 18.74 -2.97
N PHE A 58 -0.56 18.37 -1.70
CA PHE A 58 -0.75 16.99 -1.25
C PHE A 58 -2.22 16.64 -1.06
N VAL A 59 -3.03 17.62 -0.72
CA VAL A 59 -4.48 17.45 -0.58
C VAL A 59 -5.21 18.62 -1.21
N GLU A 60 -6.45 18.39 -1.60
CA GLU A 60 -7.43 19.41 -1.93
C GLU A 60 -8.52 19.41 -0.86
N VAL A 61 -9.01 20.61 -0.51
CA VAL A 61 -10.16 20.73 0.39
C VAL A 61 -11.43 20.69 -0.44
N SER A 62 -12.29 19.72 -0.16
CA SER A 62 -13.61 19.59 -0.77
C SER A 62 -14.67 19.87 0.28
N GLU A 63 -15.63 20.73 -0.04
CA GLU A 63 -16.81 20.97 0.78
C GLU A 63 -18.04 20.39 0.09
N TRP A 64 -18.67 19.40 0.72
CA TRP A 64 -19.89 18.80 0.21
C TRP A 64 -20.90 18.65 1.33
N MET A 65 -22.14 19.11 1.11
CA MET A 65 -23.22 19.08 2.11
C MET A 65 -22.80 19.59 3.51
N ASN A 66 -22.10 20.72 3.57
CA ASN A 66 -21.55 21.31 4.81
C ASN A 66 -20.55 20.41 5.57
N GLN A 67 -19.93 19.45 4.88
CA GLN A 67 -18.84 18.65 5.42
C GLN A 67 -17.55 18.95 4.65
N THR A 68 -16.53 19.37 5.39
CA THR A 68 -15.17 19.50 4.87
C THR A 68 -14.52 18.12 4.76
N SER A 69 -13.91 17.82 3.63
CA SER A 69 -13.12 16.61 3.41
C SER A 69 -11.80 16.97 2.76
N LEU A 70 -10.77 16.18 3.08
CA LEU A 70 -9.46 16.28 2.43
C LEU A 70 -9.37 15.22 1.34
N VAL A 71 -9.26 15.64 0.09
CA VAL A 71 -9.08 14.77 -1.08
C VAL A 71 -7.59 14.57 -1.31
N LEU A 72 -7.12 13.32 -1.38
CA LEU A 72 -5.72 13.04 -1.67
C LEU A 72 -5.41 13.32 -3.15
N THR A 73 -4.40 14.12 -3.43
CA THR A 73 -3.92 14.35 -4.81
C THR A 73 -2.94 13.27 -5.25
N GLN A 74 -2.54 13.29 -6.52
CA GLN A 74 -1.44 12.44 -7.00
C GLN A 74 -0.12 12.75 -6.27
N ALA A 75 0.23 14.03 -6.10
CA ALA A 75 1.46 14.43 -5.39
C ALA A 75 1.44 13.99 -3.91
N GLY A 76 0.29 14.10 -3.24
CA GLY A 76 0.14 13.62 -1.88
C GLY A 76 0.19 12.10 -1.77
N TYR A 77 -0.35 11.38 -2.76
CA TYR A 77 -0.22 9.93 -2.85
C TYR A 77 1.24 9.50 -3.06
N ASP A 78 1.99 10.22 -3.90
CA ASP A 78 3.40 9.95 -4.13
C ASP A 78 4.26 10.22 -2.90
N TYR A 79 3.93 11.27 -2.15
CA TYR A 79 4.52 11.55 -0.85
C TYR A 79 4.15 10.50 0.21
N ALA A 80 2.88 10.07 0.24
CA ALA A 80 2.39 9.11 1.23
C ALA A 80 3.00 7.72 1.03
N TYR A 81 3.29 7.34 -0.20
CA TYR A 81 3.85 6.04 -0.56
C TYR A 81 5.06 6.26 -1.49
N PRO A 82 6.23 6.61 -0.93
CA PRO A 82 7.47 6.58 -1.68
C PRO A 82 7.71 5.15 -2.16
N LEU A 83 8.17 5.02 -3.40
CA LEU A 83 8.31 3.74 -4.07
C LEU A 83 9.63 3.70 -4.83
N ASP A 84 10.50 2.78 -4.42
CA ASP A 84 11.57 2.27 -5.29
C ASP A 84 10.99 1.04 -5.98
N GLU A 85 10.67 1.16 -7.27
CA GLU A 85 10.00 0.08 -8.01
C GLU A 85 10.83 -1.19 -8.07
N GLU A 86 12.13 -1.10 -8.34
CA GLU A 86 13.01 -2.26 -8.52
C GLU A 86 13.24 -3.01 -7.21
N GLU A 87 13.51 -2.27 -6.12
CA GLU A 87 13.64 -2.88 -4.79
C GLU A 87 12.31 -3.50 -4.36
N THR A 88 11.19 -2.81 -4.60
CA THR A 88 9.86 -3.29 -4.24
C THR A 88 9.47 -4.55 -5.01
N ILE A 89 9.67 -4.59 -6.32
CA ILE A 89 9.41 -5.77 -7.16
C ILE A 89 10.21 -6.96 -6.64
N THR A 90 11.49 -6.76 -6.35
CA THR A 90 12.38 -7.79 -5.79
C THR A 90 11.87 -8.31 -4.45
N ARG A 91 11.49 -7.40 -3.53
CA ARG A 91 10.95 -7.73 -2.21
C ARG A 91 9.62 -8.48 -2.28
N ILE A 92 8.72 -8.08 -3.17
CA ILE A 92 7.45 -8.78 -3.41
C ILE A 92 7.74 -10.18 -3.94
N GLY A 93 8.63 -10.31 -4.92
CA GLY A 93 9.02 -11.61 -5.48
C GLY A 93 9.57 -12.57 -4.41
N GLN A 94 10.48 -12.09 -3.56
CA GLN A 94 10.96 -12.86 -2.41
C GLN A 94 9.83 -13.25 -1.44
N SER A 95 8.87 -12.35 -1.22
CA SER A 95 7.72 -12.63 -0.36
C SER A 95 6.81 -13.72 -0.93
N ILE A 96 6.67 -13.79 -2.26
CA ILE A 96 5.95 -14.87 -2.96
C ILE A 96 6.70 -16.19 -2.81
N LEU A 97 8.01 -16.20 -3.09
CA LEU A 97 8.86 -17.39 -2.93
C LEU A 97 8.82 -17.95 -1.49
N ARG A 98 8.85 -17.07 -0.48
CA ARG A 98 8.68 -17.47 0.93
C ARG A 98 7.35 -18.14 1.24
N GLN A 99 6.29 -17.95 0.44
CA GLN A 99 5.04 -18.70 0.64
C GLN A 99 5.21 -20.18 0.24
N PHE A 100 5.96 -20.45 -0.83
CA PHE A 100 6.31 -21.81 -1.21
C PHE A 100 7.19 -22.47 -0.15
N GLU A 101 8.18 -21.74 0.36
CA GLU A 101 9.05 -22.21 1.45
C GLU A 101 8.23 -22.56 2.71
N LYS A 102 7.32 -21.69 3.14
CA LYS A 102 6.42 -21.92 4.28
C LYS A 102 5.49 -23.11 4.08
N ALA A 103 5.07 -23.35 2.85
CA ALA A 103 4.27 -24.51 2.48
C ALA A 103 5.11 -25.79 2.32
N GLN A 104 6.44 -25.70 2.51
CA GLN A 104 7.39 -26.79 2.24
C GLN A 104 7.23 -27.36 0.82
N ALA A 105 6.95 -26.47 -0.14
CA ALA A 105 6.66 -26.83 -1.51
C ALA A 105 7.92 -27.38 -2.20
N ARG A 106 7.74 -28.47 -2.94
CA ARG A 106 8.72 -29.01 -3.91
C ARG A 106 8.49 -28.42 -5.30
N ALA A 107 9.45 -28.60 -6.19
CA ALA A 107 9.25 -28.37 -7.62
C ALA A 107 7.97 -29.07 -8.13
N GLY A 108 7.22 -28.38 -8.99
CA GLY A 108 5.92 -28.80 -9.50
C GLY A 108 4.73 -28.48 -8.59
N HIS A 109 4.93 -28.03 -7.34
CA HIS A 109 3.81 -27.59 -6.49
C HIS A 109 3.23 -26.27 -7.00
N GLY A 110 1.91 -26.22 -7.06
CA GLY A 110 1.14 -25.04 -7.40
C GLY A 110 0.54 -24.35 -6.18
N LEU A 111 0.70 -23.04 -6.09
CA LEU A 111 -0.04 -22.17 -5.16
C LEU A 111 -1.07 -21.33 -5.94
N PRO A 112 -2.37 -21.44 -5.62
CA PRO A 112 -3.39 -20.57 -6.18
C PRO A 112 -3.08 -19.09 -5.86
N LEU A 113 -3.26 -18.18 -6.82
CA LEU A 113 -3.03 -16.74 -6.58
C LEU A 113 -3.83 -16.21 -5.39
N ARG A 114 -5.06 -16.70 -5.19
CA ARG A 114 -5.89 -16.36 -4.02
C ARG A 114 -5.27 -16.68 -2.65
N MET A 115 -4.28 -17.59 -2.59
CA MET A 115 -3.57 -17.90 -1.36
C MET A 115 -2.43 -16.90 -1.09
N LEU A 116 -1.99 -16.15 -2.10
CA LEU A 116 -1.11 -15.00 -1.92
C LEU A 116 -1.88 -13.84 -1.28
N ASP A 117 -3.17 -13.70 -1.59
CA ASP A 117 -4.01 -12.56 -1.17
C ASP A 117 -3.96 -12.29 0.35
N GLY A 118 -4.18 -13.32 1.18
CA GLY A 118 -4.31 -13.11 2.63
C GLY A 118 -3.02 -12.74 3.38
N ASN A 119 -1.84 -13.14 2.87
CA ASN A 119 -0.56 -12.94 3.60
C ASN A 119 0.35 -11.89 2.96
N LEU A 120 0.22 -11.69 1.65
CA LEU A 120 1.02 -10.74 0.90
C LEU A 120 0.35 -9.36 0.90
N PHE A 121 -0.91 -9.28 0.46
CA PHE A 121 -1.55 -7.99 0.19
C PHE A 121 -1.83 -7.17 1.46
N ASP A 122 -2.04 -7.81 2.60
CA ASP A 122 -2.19 -7.14 3.90
C ASP A 122 -0.97 -6.32 4.29
N LYS A 123 0.21 -6.66 3.76
CA LYS A 123 1.48 -5.97 4.05
C LYS A 123 1.86 -4.95 2.98
N LEU A 124 1.13 -4.91 1.87
CA LEU A 124 1.44 -4.05 0.73
C LEU A 124 0.58 -2.80 0.76
N ASN A 125 1.22 -1.65 0.58
CA ASN A 125 0.51 -0.39 0.35
C ASN A 125 -0.12 -0.36 -1.06
N PRO A 126 -1.03 0.58 -1.36
CA PRO A 126 -1.72 0.63 -2.64
C PRO A 126 -0.81 0.66 -3.88
N LYS A 127 0.38 1.28 -3.82
CA LYS A 127 1.35 1.27 -4.94
C LYS A 127 2.01 -0.09 -5.08
N GLU A 128 2.48 -0.65 -3.98
CA GLU A 128 3.16 -1.95 -3.98
C GLU A 128 2.24 -3.07 -4.46
N ARG A 129 0.94 -3.02 -4.11
CA ARG A 129 -0.07 -3.96 -4.64
C ARG A 129 -0.15 -3.93 -6.17
N GLY A 130 0.03 -2.75 -6.77
CA GLY A 130 0.07 -2.60 -8.23
C GLY A 130 1.27 -3.27 -8.90
N LEU A 131 2.35 -3.54 -8.14
CA LEU A 131 3.57 -4.17 -8.65
C LEU A 131 3.59 -5.71 -8.50
N VAL A 132 2.57 -6.30 -7.85
CA VAL A 132 2.49 -7.76 -7.67
C VAL A 132 2.51 -8.51 -9.02
N PRO A 133 1.74 -8.11 -10.06
CA PRO A 133 1.81 -8.76 -11.36
C PRO A 133 3.21 -8.69 -11.98
N THR A 134 3.89 -7.55 -11.88
CA THR A 134 5.25 -7.35 -12.39
C THR A 134 6.26 -8.24 -11.65
N ALA A 135 6.13 -8.37 -10.33
CA ALA A 135 6.97 -9.26 -9.54
C ALA A 135 6.77 -10.74 -9.90
N ILE A 136 5.52 -11.16 -10.14
CA ILE A 136 5.21 -12.51 -10.63
C ILE A 136 5.86 -12.73 -12.00
N GLN A 137 5.66 -11.80 -12.92
CA GLN A 137 6.22 -11.87 -14.27
C GLN A 137 7.75 -12.00 -14.23
N ARG A 138 8.44 -11.18 -13.42
CA ARG A 138 9.90 -11.27 -13.26
C ARG A 138 10.35 -12.65 -12.79
N LEU A 139 9.66 -13.24 -11.82
CA LEU A 139 9.99 -14.59 -11.35
C LEU A 139 9.73 -15.68 -12.42
N VAL A 140 8.76 -15.47 -13.30
CA VAL A 140 8.52 -16.34 -14.46
C VAL A 140 9.62 -16.18 -15.51
N GLU A 141 10.04 -14.95 -15.81
CA GLU A 141 11.13 -14.65 -16.73
C GLU A 141 12.48 -15.17 -16.22
N GLU A 142 12.72 -15.12 -14.92
CA GLU A 142 13.88 -15.74 -14.25
C GLU A 142 13.81 -17.28 -14.24
N GLY A 143 12.70 -17.88 -14.72
CA GLY A 143 12.50 -19.32 -14.78
C GLY A 143 12.27 -19.97 -13.42
N LEU A 144 11.97 -19.20 -12.37
CA LEU A 144 11.78 -19.70 -11.01
C LEU A 144 10.37 -20.23 -10.78
N MET A 145 9.40 -19.68 -11.50
CA MET A 145 8.01 -20.10 -11.45
C MET A 145 7.41 -20.19 -12.85
N ILE A 146 6.27 -20.87 -12.95
CA ILE A 146 5.44 -20.91 -14.16
C ILE A 146 4.02 -20.54 -13.75
N GLU A 147 3.40 -19.65 -14.52
CA GLU A 147 1.97 -19.39 -14.38
C GLU A 147 1.18 -20.44 -15.19
N ARG A 148 0.23 -21.11 -14.53
CA ARG A 148 -0.72 -22.00 -15.20
C ARG A 148 -2.12 -21.42 -15.07
N GLU A 149 -2.71 -21.14 -16.23
CA GLU A 149 -4.11 -20.75 -16.33
C GLU A 149 -5.00 -21.98 -16.43
N GLY A 150 -6.09 -21.98 -15.66
CA GLY A 150 -7.12 -23.01 -15.59
C GLY A 150 -8.38 -22.43 -14.97
N SER A 151 -9.19 -23.23 -14.27
CA SER A 151 -10.33 -22.69 -13.49
C SER A 151 -9.90 -21.78 -12.33
N LEU A 152 -8.63 -21.85 -11.94
CA LEU A 152 -7.95 -20.95 -11.01
C LEU A 152 -6.56 -20.65 -11.56
N SER A 153 -6.12 -19.38 -11.50
CA SER A 153 -4.73 -19.02 -11.78
C SER A 153 -3.82 -19.53 -10.66
N VAL A 154 -2.81 -20.30 -11.03
CA VAL A 154 -1.89 -20.98 -10.10
C VAL A 154 -0.44 -20.67 -10.49
N LEU A 155 0.38 -20.28 -9.51
CA LEU A 155 1.83 -20.21 -9.67
C LEU A 155 2.44 -21.55 -9.31
N VAL A 156 3.24 -22.12 -10.20
CA VAL A 156 3.90 -23.41 -10.01
C VAL A 156 5.40 -23.17 -9.80
N LEU A 157 5.95 -23.71 -8.72
CA LEU A 157 7.39 -23.66 -8.45
C LEU A 157 8.13 -24.57 -9.43
N THR A 158 9.19 -24.07 -10.05
CA THR A 158 10.06 -24.88 -10.93
C THR A 158 11.16 -25.58 -10.13
N GLU A 159 11.94 -26.46 -10.78
CA GLU A 159 13.19 -26.99 -10.20
C GLU A 159 14.16 -25.86 -9.86
N ALA A 160 14.40 -24.90 -10.77
CA ALA A 160 15.28 -23.76 -10.51
C ALA A 160 14.77 -22.87 -9.35
N GLY A 161 13.45 -22.71 -9.22
CA GLY A 161 12.83 -22.03 -8.09
C GLY A 161 13.01 -22.78 -6.77
N TYR A 162 12.93 -24.11 -6.80
CA TYR A 162 13.17 -24.97 -5.66
C TYR A 162 14.63 -24.91 -5.20
N ASP A 163 15.58 -25.01 -6.12
CA ASP A 163 17.02 -24.89 -5.87
C ASP A 163 17.42 -23.50 -5.34
N LYS A 164 16.66 -22.45 -5.69
CA LYS A 164 16.86 -21.10 -5.13
C LYS A 164 16.38 -20.99 -3.68
N LEU A 165 15.42 -21.82 -3.27
CA LEU A 165 14.84 -21.81 -1.94
C LEU A 165 15.61 -22.69 -0.94
N TYR A 166 16.22 -23.80 -1.40
CA TYR A 166 16.84 -24.84 -0.56
C TYR A 166 18.22 -25.22 -1.07
#